data_AF-A0A7Y2JNL9-F1
#
_entry.id   AF-A0A7Y2JNL9-F1
#
_cell.length_a   1.000
_cell.length_b   1.000
_cell.length_c   1.000
_cell.angle_alpha   90.00
_cell.angle_beta   90.00
_cell.angle_gamma   90.00
#
_symmetry.space_group_name_H-M   'P 1'
#
loop_
_entity.id
_entity.type
_entity.pdbx_description
1 polymer ?
#
loop_
_entity_poly.entity_id
_entity_poly.type
_entity_poly.pdbx_seq_one_letter_code
_entity_poly.pdbx_strand_id
1 'polypeptide(L)'
;MPRTPDDHLNIYRQLCGGMAPVGLAALPIDEIKSRLPDILAGWRAVGDSFERADAAIQCTITPVWTRFDLYGKWTGDDANTLIDLMQGYGCPLFDPQKETRFTLGS
;
A
#
# COMPACT_ATOMS: atom_id res chain seq x y z
N MET A 1 22.88 -5.62 7.04
CA MET A 1 22.33 -6.88 6.47
C MET A 1 20.97 -6.57 5.88
N PRO A 2 20.60 -7.13 4.72
CA PRO A 2 19.22 -7.04 4.23
C PRO A 2 18.27 -7.74 5.19
N ARG A 3 17.06 -7.20 5.34
CA ARG A 3 16.01 -7.79 6.21
C ARG A 3 15.50 -9.11 5.64
N THR A 4 15.17 -10.04 6.51
CA THR A 4 14.57 -11.33 6.16
C THR A 4 13.03 -11.23 6.06
N PRO A 5 12.34 -12.22 5.47
CA PRO A 5 10.88 -12.28 5.50
C PRO A 5 10.30 -12.27 6.93
N ASP A 6 10.96 -12.93 7.88
CA ASP A 6 10.55 -12.94 9.29
C ASP A 6 10.64 -11.55 9.93
N ASP A 7 11.65 -10.75 9.55
CA ASP A 7 11.76 -9.35 9.98
C ASP A 7 10.59 -8.52 9.45
N HIS A 8 10.17 -8.73 8.19
CA HIS A 8 9.04 -8.02 7.60
C HIS A 8 7.71 -8.38 8.26
N LEU A 9 7.48 -9.67 8.57
CA LEU A 9 6.29 -10.12 9.28
C LEU A 9 6.21 -9.56 10.71
N ASN A 10 7.34 -9.50 11.40
CA ASN A 10 7.41 -8.89 12.73
C ASN A 10 7.13 -7.37 12.68
N ILE A 11 7.72 -6.66 11.71
CA ILE A 11 7.45 -5.24 11.47
C ILE A 11 5.95 -5.04 11.19
N TYR A 12 5.36 -5.83 10.29
CA TYR A 12 3.93 -5.77 9.99
C TYR A 12 3.08 -5.96 11.25
N ARG A 13 3.36 -6.98 12.08
CA ARG A 13 2.62 -7.22 13.34
C ARG A 13 2.72 -6.04 14.31
N GLN A 14 3.91 -5.44 14.45
CA GLN A 14 4.11 -4.26 15.27
C GLN A 14 3.28 -3.08 14.75
N LEU A 15 3.31 -2.83 13.44
CA LEU A 15 2.53 -1.77 12.80
C LEU A 15 1.02 -1.98 12.98
N CYS A 16 0.52 -3.21 12.81
CA CYS A 16 -0.86 -3.58 13.09
C CYS A 16 -1.24 -3.38 14.57
N GLY A 17 -0.31 -3.57 15.48
CA GLY A 17 -0.46 -3.29 16.91
C GLY A 17 -0.35 -1.81 17.28
N GLY A 18 -0.18 -0.90 16.30
CA GLY A 18 -0.03 0.54 16.54
C GLY A 18 1.35 0.95 17.07
N MET A 19 2.34 0.07 17.01
CA MET A 19 3.70 0.36 17.44
C MET A 19 4.48 1.08 16.34
N ALA A 20 5.53 1.81 16.73
CA ALA A 20 6.50 2.42 15.82
C ALA A 20 7.81 1.60 15.83
N PRO A 21 8.04 0.72 14.86
CA PRO A 21 9.25 -0.11 14.80
C PRO A 21 10.51 0.74 14.67
N VAL A 22 11.54 0.37 15.44
CA VAL A 22 12.85 1.03 15.37
C VAL A 22 13.48 0.76 13.99
N GLY A 23 14.02 1.81 13.36
CA GLY A 23 14.75 1.70 12.09
C GLY A 23 13.87 1.78 10.83
N LEU A 24 12.60 2.19 10.96
CA LEU A 24 11.82 2.68 9.82
C LEU A 24 12.06 4.17 9.63
N ALA A 25 12.34 4.56 8.38
CA ALA A 25 12.43 5.96 8.00
C ALA A 25 11.03 6.58 7.88
N ALA A 26 10.96 7.90 8.05
CA ALA A 26 9.71 8.62 7.82
C ALA A 26 9.35 8.64 6.32
N LEU A 27 8.08 8.44 6.00
CA LEU A 27 7.52 8.53 4.66
C LEU A 27 7.14 9.98 4.32
N PRO A 28 7.33 10.41 3.06
CA PRO A 28 6.87 11.71 2.58
C PRO A 28 5.34 11.69 2.34
N ILE A 29 4.56 11.76 3.43
CA ILE A 29 3.10 11.53 3.39
C ILE A 29 2.36 12.46 2.42
N ASP A 30 2.73 13.74 2.37
CA ASP A 30 2.05 14.73 1.54
C ASP A 30 2.34 14.50 0.05
N GLU A 31 3.57 14.08 -0.28
CA GLU A 31 3.96 13.74 -1.63
C GLU A 31 3.19 12.49 -2.11
N ILE A 32 3.16 11.43 -1.29
CA ILE A 32 2.42 10.20 -1.61
C ILE A 32 0.94 10.53 -1.84
N LYS A 33 0.31 11.29 -0.93
CA LYS A 33 -1.09 11.71 -1.07
C LYS A 33 -1.32 12.53 -2.33
N SER A 34 -0.40 13.43 -2.68
CA SER A 34 -0.53 14.28 -3.87
C SER A 34 -0.52 13.51 -5.18
N ARG A 35 0.14 12.33 -5.22
CA ARG A 35 0.26 11.50 -6.43
C ARG A 35 -0.90 10.52 -6.63
N LEU A 36 -1.62 10.17 -5.57
CA LEU A 36 -2.71 9.20 -5.65
C LEU A 36 -3.81 9.55 -6.67
N PRO A 37 -4.28 10.81 -6.79
CA PRO A 37 -5.31 11.17 -7.76
C PRO A 37 -4.89 10.93 -9.22
N ASP A 38 -3.63 11.20 -9.56
CA ASP A 38 -3.11 11.01 -10.91
C ASP A 38 -2.93 9.52 -11.24
N ILE A 39 -2.47 8.75 -10.25
CA ILE A 39 -2.18 7.33 -10.38
C ILE A 39 -3.47 6.50 -10.43
N LEU A 40 -4.48 6.91 -9.66
CA LEU A 40 -5.82 6.32 -9.65
C LEU A 40 -6.77 7.12 -10.55
N ALA A 41 -6.26 7.64 -11.69
CA ALA A 41 -7.07 8.34 -12.66
C ALA A 41 -8.28 7.49 -13.09
N GLY A 42 -9.48 8.02 -12.91
CA GLY A 42 -10.74 7.31 -13.16
C GLY A 42 -11.42 6.73 -11.92
N TRP A 43 -10.77 6.77 -10.76
CA TRP A 43 -11.40 6.59 -9.47
C TRP A 43 -11.88 7.93 -8.90
N ARG A 44 -13.01 7.92 -8.19
CA ARG A 44 -13.55 9.10 -7.51
C ARG A 44 -12.95 9.21 -6.11
N ALA A 45 -12.24 10.28 -5.81
CA ALA A 45 -11.74 10.54 -4.45
C ALA A 45 -12.88 10.88 -3.49
N VAL A 46 -12.89 10.24 -2.32
CA VAL A 46 -13.86 10.40 -1.23
C VAL A 46 -13.13 10.34 0.11
N GLY A 47 -12.74 11.49 0.64
CA GLY A 47 -11.94 11.54 1.88
C GLY A 47 -10.59 10.82 1.69
N ASP A 48 -10.33 9.82 2.54
CA ASP A 48 -9.15 8.96 2.46
C ASP A 48 -9.37 7.71 1.60
N SER A 49 -10.40 7.69 0.74
CA SER A 49 -10.73 6.57 -0.13
C SER A 49 -10.86 6.98 -1.60
N PHE A 50 -10.75 6.00 -2.48
CA PHE A 50 -11.01 6.11 -3.92
C PHE A 50 -12.07 5.09 -4.30
N GLU A 51 -13.11 5.51 -5.03
CA GLU A 51 -14.27 4.68 -5.33
C GLU A 51 -14.57 4.61 -6.84
N ARG A 52 -15.02 3.43 -7.26
CA ARG A 52 -15.71 3.17 -8.53
C ARG A 52 -17.07 2.55 -8.22
N ALA A 53 -17.88 2.30 -9.26
CA ALA A 53 -19.24 1.78 -9.09
C ALA A 53 -19.31 0.46 -8.27
N ASP A 54 -18.30 -0.40 -8.38
CA ASP A 54 -18.26 -1.74 -7.81
C ASP A 54 -16.97 -2.06 -7.05
N ALA A 55 -16.15 -1.04 -6.75
CA ALA A 55 -14.88 -1.20 -6.06
C ALA A 55 -14.52 0.03 -5.22
N ALA A 56 -13.73 -0.18 -4.16
CA ALA A 56 -13.21 0.89 -3.32
C ALA A 56 -11.77 0.58 -2.88
N ILE A 57 -10.95 1.62 -2.75
CA ILE A 57 -9.60 1.57 -2.21
C ILE A 57 -9.59 2.51 -1.01
N GLN A 58 -9.42 1.98 0.20
CA GLN A 58 -9.23 2.80 1.39
C GLN A 58 -7.73 2.99 1.62
N CYS A 59 -7.30 4.24 1.78
CA CYS A 59 -5.91 4.60 2.00
C CYS A 59 -5.70 4.94 3.48
N THR A 60 -4.80 4.23 4.15
CA THR A 60 -4.28 4.64 5.45
C THR A 60 -2.79 4.93 5.31
N ILE A 61 -2.44 6.21 5.33
CA ILE A 61 -1.05 6.69 5.20
C ILE A 61 -0.62 7.31 6.51
N THR A 62 0.49 6.82 7.04
CA THR A 62 1.13 7.35 8.26
C THR A 62 2.58 7.70 7.97
N PRO A 63 3.27 8.42 8.86
CA PRO A 63 4.69 8.70 8.70
C PRO A 63 5.59 7.47 8.64
N VAL A 64 5.16 6.26 9.02
CA VAL A 64 6.04 5.08 9.06
C VAL A 64 5.51 3.87 8.27
N TRP A 65 4.26 3.91 7.82
CA TRP A 65 3.67 2.87 6.97
C TRP A 65 2.51 3.40 6.16
N THR A 66 2.23 2.70 5.06
CA THR A 66 1.04 2.91 4.23
C THR A 66 0.33 1.58 4.05
N ARG A 67 -1.00 1.59 4.14
CA ARG A 67 -1.86 0.45 3.82
C ARG A 67 -2.92 0.90 2.83
N PHE A 68 -3.16 0.05 1.84
CA PHE A 68 -4.26 0.16 0.91
C PHE A 68 -5.15 -1.05 1.10
N ASP A 69 -6.38 -0.84 1.54
CA ASP A 69 -7.38 -1.89 1.68
C ASP A 69 -8.27 -1.85 0.43
N LEU A 70 -8.22 -2.91 -0.39
CA LEU A 70 -8.94 -2.99 -1.66
C LEU A 70 -10.21 -3.84 -1.51
N TYR A 71 -11.36 -3.28 -1.88
CA TYR A 71 -12.69 -3.89 -1.76
C TYR A 71 -13.40 -3.98 -3.11
N GLY A 72 -14.24 -5.00 -3.28
CA GLY A 72 -15.06 -5.17 -4.49
C GLY A 72 -14.26 -5.65 -5.70
N LYS A 73 -14.65 -5.20 -6.89
CA LYS A 73 -14.11 -5.67 -8.19
C LYS A 73 -12.92 -4.82 -8.67
N TRP A 74 -11.86 -4.78 -7.87
CA TRP A 74 -10.58 -4.24 -8.30
C TRP A 74 -9.81 -5.26 -9.16
N THR A 75 -8.88 -4.77 -9.99
CA THR A 75 -8.07 -5.58 -10.90
C THR A 75 -6.63 -5.72 -10.41
N GLY A 76 -5.90 -6.72 -10.90
CA GLY A 76 -4.47 -6.86 -10.60
C GLY A 76 -3.66 -5.61 -10.99
N ASP A 77 -4.07 -4.91 -12.05
CA ASP A 77 -3.42 -3.67 -12.49
C ASP A 77 -3.65 -2.52 -11.53
N ASP A 78 -4.84 -2.41 -10.92
CA ASP A 78 -5.11 -1.43 -9.86
C ASP A 78 -4.17 -1.66 -8.66
N ALA A 79 -3.98 -2.92 -8.26
CA ALA A 79 -3.07 -3.27 -7.18
C ALA A 79 -1.59 -3.03 -7.57
N ASN A 80 -1.16 -3.44 -8.77
CA ASN A 80 0.21 -3.25 -9.26
C ASN A 80 0.57 -1.77 -9.35
N THR A 81 -0.37 -0.92 -9.74
CA THR A 81 -0.20 0.53 -9.78
C THR A 81 0.15 1.12 -8.40
N LEU A 82 -0.52 0.67 -7.33
CA LEU A 82 -0.21 1.07 -5.95
C LEU A 82 1.14 0.51 -5.48
N ILE A 83 1.47 -0.72 -5.88
CA ILE A 83 2.75 -1.37 -5.55
C ILE A 83 3.90 -0.60 -6.19
N ASP A 84 3.78 -0.22 -7.46
CA ASP A 84 4.82 0.51 -8.19
C ASP A 84 5.01 1.93 -7.63
N LEU A 85 3.91 2.59 -7.23
CA LEU A 85 3.98 3.86 -6.48
C LEU A 85 4.85 3.72 -5.23
N MET A 86 4.52 2.76 -4.36
CA MET A 86 5.22 2.58 -3.08
C MET A 86 6.64 2.06 -3.25
N GLN A 87 6.90 1.27 -4.29
CA GLN A 87 8.26 0.86 -4.65
C GLN A 87 9.14 2.07 -4.99
N GLY A 88 8.56 3.11 -5.61
CA GLY A 88 9.26 4.38 -5.85
C GLY A 88 9.79 5.07 -4.58
N TYR A 89 9.22 4.76 -3.42
CA TYR A 89 9.65 5.25 -2.10
C TYR A 89 10.50 4.23 -1.32
N GLY A 90 10.92 3.14 -1.95
CA GLY A 90 11.65 2.06 -1.27
C GLY A 90 10.77 1.22 -0.34
N CYS A 91 9.45 1.26 -0.52
CA CYS A 91 8.47 0.47 0.22
C CYS A 91 7.92 -0.66 -0.68
N PRO A 92 8.61 -1.82 -0.78
CA PRO A 92 8.09 -2.95 -1.56
C PRO A 92 6.80 -3.49 -0.94
N LEU A 93 5.98 -4.16 -1.76
CA LEU A 93 4.79 -4.87 -1.28
C LEU A 93 5.19 -5.86 -0.18
N PHE A 94 4.46 -5.80 0.93
CA PHE A 94 4.40 -6.87 1.90
C PHE A 94 2.93 -7.23 2.12
N ASP A 95 2.52 -8.39 1.63
CA ASP A 95 1.21 -8.97 1.90
C ASP A 95 1.42 -10.24 2.74
N PRO A 96 1.02 -10.27 4.02
CA PRO A 96 1.19 -11.45 4.88
C PRO A 96 0.39 -12.67 4.40
N GLN A 97 -0.55 -12.50 3.47
CA GLN A 97 -1.34 -13.58 2.87
C GLN A 97 -0.75 -14.07 1.54
N LYS A 98 0.13 -13.28 0.90
CA LYS A 98 0.74 -13.60 -0.40
C LYS A 98 2.18 -13.11 -0.47
N GLU A 99 3.13 -14.04 -0.60
CA GLU A 99 4.55 -13.71 -0.74
C GLU A 99 4.95 -13.13 -2.11
N THR A 100 3.99 -12.90 -3.04
CA THR A 100 4.27 -12.51 -4.43
C THR A 100 3.31 -11.43 -4.96
N ARG A 101 3.78 -10.65 -5.95
CA ARG A 101 2.94 -9.69 -6.70
C ARG A 101 1.79 -10.41 -7.42
N PHE A 102 0.72 -9.67 -7.71
CA PHE A 102 -0.35 -10.16 -8.57
C PHE A 102 0.19 -10.33 -10.00
N THR A 103 0.35 -11.57 -10.42
CA THR A 103 0.53 -11.91 -11.83
C THR A 103 -0.85 -11.94 -12.49
N LEU A 104 -0.97 -11.36 -13.70
CA LEU A 104 -2.16 -11.55 -14.52
C LEU A 104 -2.27 -13.06 -14.78
N GLY A 105 -3.29 -13.70 -14.20
CA GLY A 105 -3.62 -15.08 -14.50
C GLY A 105 -4.00 -15.20 -15.97
N SER A 106 -3.33 -16.12 -16.66
CA SER A 106 -3.64 -16.70 -17.96
C SER A 106 -5.10 -17.10 -18.13
#